data_AF-A0A6F9DXJ3-F1
#
_entry.id   AF-A0A6F9DXJ3-F1
#
_cell.length_a   1.000
_cell.length_b   1.000
_cell.length_c   1.000
_cell.angle_alpha   90.00
_cell.angle_beta   90.00
_cell.angle_gamma   90.00
#
_symmetry.space_group_name_H-M   'P 1'
#
loop_
_entity.id
_entity.type
_entity.pdbx_description
1 polymer ?
#
loop_
_entity_poly.entity_id
_entity_poly.type
_entity_poly.pdbx_seq_one_letter_code
_entity_poly.pdbx_strand_id
1 'polypeptide(L)'
;MSQFPITGLADCVYTKFYCEENIWKLCDIVSQKTPELLDHLCVIFISNDSKKVVMFNQRATVEDDEVVVWDYHVIALFTQMVDGKPCHSIYDMDTKLPFPCALEKYVLETFKPDMVLRPGFERLLKVIKAREFLDRFASDRSHMIKDDGSWLATPPAYPCICTKDSKMNLDDYMNMTPGIGDVYTVSNFMGHFGLPV
;
A
#
# COMPACT_ATOMS: atom_id res chain seq x y z
N MET A 1 2.20 -24.87 8.85
CA MET A 1 2.37 -23.66 8.02
C MET A 1 2.62 -22.51 8.98
N SER A 2 3.60 -21.65 8.70
CA SER A 2 3.85 -20.47 9.54
C SER A 2 2.66 -19.51 9.44
N GLN A 3 2.25 -18.96 10.58
CA GLN A 3 1.16 -17.99 10.63
C GLN A 3 1.70 -16.59 10.33
N PHE A 4 0.95 -15.79 9.56
CA PHE A 4 1.33 -14.41 9.31
C PHE A 4 1.35 -13.61 10.62
N PRO A 5 2.41 -12.85 10.92
CA PRO A 5 2.67 -12.32 12.26
C PRO A 5 1.85 -11.07 12.62
N ILE A 6 1.06 -10.54 11.68
CA ILE A 6 0.25 -9.34 11.86
C ILE A 6 -1.20 -9.74 11.70
N THR A 7 -1.94 -9.69 12.80
CA THR A 7 -3.32 -10.20 12.88
C THR A 7 -4.32 -9.09 13.19
N GLY A 8 -3.85 -7.94 13.67
CA GLY A 8 -4.66 -6.75 13.92
C GLY A 8 -3.84 -5.47 13.86
N LEU A 9 -4.52 -4.32 13.89
CA LEU A 9 -3.88 -3.00 13.84
C LEU A 9 -2.91 -2.74 15.01
N ALA A 10 -3.13 -3.39 16.16
CA ALA A 10 -2.27 -3.27 17.33
C ALA A 10 -0.86 -3.86 17.11
N ASP A 11 -0.68 -4.71 16.09
CA ASP A 11 0.61 -5.30 15.73
C ASP A 11 1.45 -4.36 14.85
N CYS A 12 0.88 -3.24 14.38
CA CYS A 12 1.49 -2.35 13.41
C CYS A 12 2.16 -1.13 14.04
N VAL A 13 3.28 -0.72 13.44
CA VAL A 13 3.79 0.66 13.60
C VAL A 13 3.03 1.54 12.62
N TYR A 14 2.45 2.64 13.13
CA TYR A 14 1.60 3.51 12.33
C TYR A 14 1.89 4.99 12.59
N THR A 15 2.06 5.73 11.50
CA THR A 15 2.07 7.20 11.47
C THR A 15 1.15 7.66 10.34
N LYS A 16 0.17 8.52 10.66
CA LYS A 16 -0.78 9.05 9.67
C LYS A 16 -0.04 9.82 8.57
N PHE A 17 -0.42 9.58 7.32
CA PHE A 17 0.19 10.17 6.10
C PHE A 17 1.60 9.70 5.73
N TYR A 18 2.08 8.62 6.35
CA TYR A 18 3.34 7.95 5.99
C TYR A 18 3.06 6.47 5.65
N CYS A 19 2.06 6.23 4.80
CA CYS A 19 1.59 4.89 4.45
C CYS A 19 2.70 3.99 3.86
N GLU A 20 3.61 4.57 3.09
CA GLU A 20 4.82 3.94 2.55
C GLU A 20 5.73 3.39 3.66
N GLU A 21 5.92 4.16 4.73
CA GLU A 21 6.74 3.70 5.86
C GLU A 21 5.98 2.73 6.78
N ASN A 22 4.66 2.92 6.94
CA ASN A 22 3.82 2.00 7.70
C ASN A 22 3.88 0.59 7.07
N ILE A 23 3.76 0.51 5.75
CA ILE A 23 3.88 -0.76 5.01
C ILE A 23 5.33 -1.27 5.00
N TRP A 24 6.33 -0.40 4.95
CA TRP A 24 7.72 -0.83 5.12
C TRP A 24 7.94 -1.51 6.47
N LYS A 25 7.41 -0.93 7.56
CA LYS A 25 7.49 -1.50 8.91
C LYS A 25 6.74 -2.82 9.04
N LEU A 26 5.58 -2.94 8.37
CA LEU A 26 4.88 -4.22 8.25
C LEU A 26 5.78 -5.29 7.62
N CYS A 27 6.44 -4.97 6.50
CA CYS A 27 7.37 -5.87 5.82
C CYS A 27 8.58 -6.23 6.70
N ASP A 28 9.13 -5.24 7.43
CA ASP A 28 10.26 -5.42 8.33
C ASP A 28 9.92 -6.39 9.48
N ILE A 29 8.74 -6.24 10.10
CA ILE A 29 8.23 -7.16 11.11
C ILE A 29 8.13 -8.59 10.56
N VAL A 30 7.58 -8.76 9.36
CA VAL A 30 7.47 -10.08 8.71
C VAL A 30 8.86 -10.66 8.44
N SER A 31 9.81 -9.86 7.96
CA SER A 31 11.18 -10.30 7.69
C SER A 31 11.90 -10.79 8.94
N GLN A 32 11.61 -10.21 10.11
CA GLN A 32 12.24 -10.57 11.38
C GLN A 32 11.56 -11.76 12.06
N LYS A 33 10.22 -11.84 12.01
CA LYS A 33 9.44 -12.87 12.73
C LYS A 33 9.22 -14.14 11.91
N THR A 34 8.97 -14.01 10.60
CA THR A 34 8.59 -15.10 9.70
C THR A 34 9.17 -14.84 8.29
N PRO A 35 10.50 -14.81 8.14
CA PRO A 35 11.18 -14.44 6.87
C PRO A 35 10.75 -15.27 5.67
N GLU A 36 10.32 -16.52 5.88
CA GLU A 36 9.81 -17.42 4.85
C GLU A 36 8.48 -16.95 4.23
N LEU A 37 7.72 -16.10 4.93
CA LEU A 37 6.47 -15.52 4.42
C LEU A 37 6.69 -14.25 3.58
N LEU A 38 7.91 -13.70 3.57
CA LEU A 38 8.20 -12.44 2.88
C LEU A 38 8.06 -12.56 1.36
N ASP A 39 8.37 -13.72 0.78
CA ASP A 39 8.24 -13.96 -0.66
C ASP A 39 6.77 -14.11 -1.11
N HIS A 40 5.85 -14.22 -0.15
CA HIS A 40 4.41 -14.27 -0.37
C HIS A 40 3.72 -12.91 -0.09
N LEU A 41 4.51 -11.89 0.26
CA LEU A 41 4.05 -10.54 0.56
C LEU A 41 4.45 -9.59 -0.56
N CYS A 42 3.49 -8.80 -1.01
CA CYS A 42 3.70 -7.70 -1.95
C CYS A 42 3.31 -6.37 -1.31
N VAL A 43 3.99 -5.31 -1.73
CA VAL A 43 3.66 -3.91 -1.45
C VAL A 43 3.02 -3.33 -2.70
N ILE A 44 1.95 -2.57 -2.53
CA ILE A 44 1.18 -2.00 -3.62
C ILE A 44 1.14 -0.49 -3.44
N PHE A 45 1.78 0.23 -4.35
CA PHE A 45 1.61 1.68 -4.48
C PHE A 45 0.42 1.96 -5.38
N ILE A 46 -0.43 2.88 -4.96
CA ILE A 46 -1.66 3.27 -5.66
C ILE A 46 -1.56 4.76 -5.96
N SER A 47 -1.56 5.12 -7.23
CA SER A 47 -1.45 6.51 -7.70
C SER A 47 -1.85 6.58 -9.18
N ASN A 48 -1.62 7.73 -9.82
CA ASN A 48 -1.74 7.96 -11.25
C ASN A 48 -0.91 9.19 -11.65
N ASP A 49 -0.86 9.49 -12.95
CA ASP A 49 -0.11 10.64 -13.47
C ASP A 49 -0.59 11.99 -12.91
N SER A 50 -1.86 12.07 -12.50
CA SER A 50 -2.45 13.27 -11.92
C SER A 50 -2.24 13.40 -10.41
N LYS A 51 -1.63 12.40 -9.76
CA LYS A 51 -1.55 12.26 -8.30
C LYS A 51 -2.89 12.54 -7.63
N LYS A 52 -3.95 11.88 -8.13
CA LYS A 52 -5.32 12.02 -7.64
C LYS A 52 -6.02 10.68 -7.77
N VAL A 53 -6.01 9.86 -6.72
CA VAL A 53 -6.66 8.56 -6.70
C VAL A 53 -7.82 8.53 -5.71
N VAL A 54 -9.00 8.17 -6.22
CA VAL A 54 -10.22 8.08 -5.40
C VAL A 54 -10.27 6.74 -4.67
N MET A 55 -10.32 6.79 -3.34
CA MET A 55 -10.47 5.61 -2.48
C MET A 55 -11.62 5.82 -1.50
N PHE A 56 -12.50 4.82 -1.42
CA PHE A 56 -13.62 4.76 -0.47
C PHE A 56 -13.21 4.02 0.81
N ASN A 57 -14.03 4.08 1.85
CA ASN A 57 -13.81 3.35 3.11
C ASN A 57 -12.42 3.66 3.72
N GLN A 58 -12.08 4.94 3.84
CA GLN A 58 -10.81 5.40 4.41
C GLN A 58 -11.05 6.11 5.74
N ARG A 59 -10.18 5.91 6.73
CA ARG A 59 -10.29 6.48 8.08
C ARG A 59 -10.16 8.00 8.13
N ALA A 60 -9.73 8.61 7.03
CA ALA A 60 -9.69 10.06 6.89
C ALA A 60 -11.08 10.67 6.60
N THR A 61 -12.09 9.86 6.28
CA THR A 61 -13.48 10.31 6.11
C THR A 61 -14.31 10.07 7.37
N VAL A 62 -15.36 10.85 7.56
CA VAL A 62 -16.31 10.67 8.67
C VAL A 62 -17.40 9.71 8.23
N GLU A 63 -18.07 10.02 7.12
CA GLU A 63 -19.19 9.21 6.61
C GLU A 63 -18.68 8.09 5.68
N ASP A 64 -19.51 7.08 5.46
CA ASP A 64 -19.14 5.86 4.70
C ASP A 64 -19.26 6.04 3.17
N ASP A 65 -20.01 7.05 2.71
CA ASP A 65 -20.15 7.43 1.31
C ASP A 65 -19.12 8.49 0.86
N GLU A 66 -18.38 9.08 1.81
CA GLU A 66 -17.28 9.99 1.53
C GLU A 66 -16.08 9.28 0.88
N VAL A 67 -15.38 10.02 0.02
CA VAL A 67 -14.16 9.57 -0.64
C VAL A 67 -12.96 10.36 -0.17
N VAL A 68 -11.80 9.73 -0.18
CA VAL A 68 -10.52 10.42 -0.12
C VAL A 68 -9.93 10.47 -1.51
N VAL A 69 -9.36 11.62 -1.85
CA VAL A 69 -8.50 11.77 -3.02
C VAL A 69 -7.07 11.87 -2.52
N TRP A 70 -6.34 10.77 -2.64
CA TRP A 70 -4.93 10.73 -2.29
C TRP A 70 -4.06 11.13 -3.48
N ASP A 71 -2.89 11.69 -3.21
CA ASP A 71 -1.81 11.79 -4.19
C ASP A 71 -1.21 10.42 -4.49
N TYR A 72 -0.99 9.64 -3.44
CA TYR A 72 -0.73 8.21 -3.51
C TYR A 72 -1.17 7.52 -2.20
N HIS A 73 -1.34 6.21 -2.24
CA HIS A 73 -1.54 5.39 -1.04
C HIS A 73 -0.77 4.09 -1.16
N VAL A 74 -0.37 3.50 -0.03
CA VAL A 74 0.41 2.25 -0.01
C VAL A 74 -0.26 1.23 0.89
N ILE A 75 -0.43 0.02 0.37
CA ILE A 75 -1.00 -1.13 1.07
C ILE A 75 -0.11 -2.36 0.88
N ALA A 76 -0.33 -3.41 1.68
CA ALA A 76 0.31 -4.71 1.44
C ALA A 76 -0.71 -5.79 1.07
N LEU A 77 -0.29 -6.76 0.26
CA LEU A 77 -1.06 -7.94 -0.13
C LEU A 77 -0.27 -9.19 0.25
N PHE A 78 -0.85 -10.01 1.13
CA PHE A 78 -0.29 -11.31 1.48
C PHE A 78 -1.07 -12.42 0.76
N THR A 79 -0.35 -13.40 0.22
CA THR A 79 -0.94 -14.58 -0.44
C THR A 79 -0.61 -15.84 0.33
N GLN A 80 -1.61 -16.59 0.75
CA GLN A 80 -1.44 -17.91 1.36
C GLN A 80 -2.22 -18.98 0.61
N MET A 81 -1.76 -20.23 0.67
CA MET A 81 -2.47 -21.37 0.10
C MET A 81 -3.42 -21.96 1.14
N VAL A 82 -4.73 -21.93 0.86
CA VAL A 82 -5.78 -22.55 1.66
C VAL A 82 -6.47 -23.61 0.79
N ASP A 83 -6.45 -24.87 1.24
CA ASP A 83 -7.02 -26.01 0.49
C ASP A 83 -6.54 -26.08 -0.97
N GLY A 84 -5.26 -25.78 -1.20
CA GLY A 84 -4.63 -25.80 -2.53
C GLY A 84 -4.99 -24.62 -3.43
N LYS A 85 -5.70 -23.60 -2.91
CA LYS A 85 -6.05 -22.38 -3.64
C LYS A 85 -5.38 -21.16 -3.03
N PRO A 86 -4.95 -20.17 -3.84
CA PRO A 86 -4.45 -18.92 -3.32
C PRO A 86 -5.59 -18.13 -2.66
N CYS A 87 -5.31 -17.59 -1.48
CA CYS A 87 -6.18 -16.67 -0.74
C CYS A 87 -5.38 -15.41 -0.44
N HIS A 88 -5.96 -14.27 -0.75
CA HIS A 88 -5.29 -12.97 -0.69
C HIS A 88 -5.89 -12.09 0.40
N SER A 89 -5.02 -11.45 1.19
CA SER A 89 -5.39 -10.53 2.26
C SER A 89 -4.69 -9.20 2.10
N ILE A 90 -5.45 -8.11 2.16
CA ILE A 90 -4.98 -6.73 2.13
C ILE A 90 -4.75 -6.21 3.55
N TYR A 91 -3.62 -5.54 3.72
CA TYR A 91 -3.25 -4.80 4.92
C TYR A 91 -3.18 -3.33 4.56
N ASP A 92 -4.23 -2.60 4.90
CA ASP A 92 -4.33 -1.14 4.81
C ASP A 92 -4.64 -0.60 6.20
N MET A 93 -3.72 0.15 6.81
CA MET A 93 -3.92 0.69 8.16
C MET A 93 -4.87 1.90 8.18
N ASP A 94 -5.16 2.46 7.00
CA ASP A 94 -6.02 3.62 6.79
C ASP A 94 -7.40 3.24 6.27
N THR A 95 -7.73 1.94 6.14
CA THR A 95 -9.09 1.50 5.77
C THR A 95 -10.06 1.48 6.94
N LYS A 96 -11.36 1.72 6.66
CA LYS A 96 -12.48 1.44 7.56
C LYS A 96 -12.94 -0.03 7.48
N LEU A 97 -12.50 -0.77 6.47
CA LEU A 97 -12.80 -2.20 6.30
C LEU A 97 -12.12 -3.06 7.37
N PRO A 98 -12.46 -4.36 7.49
CA PRO A 98 -11.74 -5.26 8.40
C PRO A 98 -10.24 -5.27 8.11
N PHE A 99 -9.44 -5.44 9.18
CA PHE A 99 -7.98 -5.54 9.08
C PHE A 99 -7.49 -6.88 9.68
N PRO A 100 -6.83 -7.76 8.90
CA PRO A 100 -6.68 -7.69 7.44
C PRO A 100 -8.03 -7.83 6.69
N CYS A 101 -8.08 -7.34 5.45
CA CYS A 101 -9.26 -7.42 4.60
C CYS A 101 -9.12 -8.51 3.53
N ALA A 102 -10.18 -9.23 3.19
CA ALA A 102 -10.16 -10.09 2.01
C ALA A 102 -10.01 -9.25 0.73
N LEU A 103 -9.16 -9.69 -0.21
CA LEU A 103 -8.86 -8.93 -1.43
C LEU A 103 -10.11 -8.54 -2.22
N GLU A 104 -11.03 -9.47 -2.44
CA GLU A 104 -12.28 -9.22 -3.17
C GLU A 104 -13.10 -8.10 -2.53
N LYS A 105 -13.33 -8.20 -1.21
CA LYS A 105 -14.04 -7.19 -0.44
C LYS A 105 -13.35 -5.83 -0.55
N TYR A 106 -12.03 -5.81 -0.36
CA TYR A 106 -11.26 -4.56 -0.43
C TYR A 106 -11.37 -3.88 -1.80
N VAL A 107 -11.22 -4.65 -2.89
CA VAL A 107 -11.32 -4.10 -4.26
C VAL A 107 -12.72 -3.56 -4.53
N LEU A 108 -13.76 -4.34 -4.23
CA LEU A 108 -15.14 -3.94 -4.51
C LEU A 108 -15.57 -2.72 -3.69
N GLU A 109 -15.15 -2.62 -2.43
CA GLU A 109 -15.60 -1.56 -1.53
C GLU A 109 -14.71 -0.33 -1.53
N THR A 110 -13.40 -0.47 -1.77
CA THR A 110 -12.43 0.64 -1.78
C THR A 110 -12.25 1.23 -3.17
N PHE A 111 -12.09 0.38 -4.19
CA PHE A 111 -11.89 0.84 -5.56
C PHE A 111 -13.22 1.00 -6.30
N LYS A 112 -14.24 0.18 -6.02
CA LYS A 112 -15.53 0.21 -6.75
C LYS A 112 -15.30 0.20 -8.27
N PRO A 113 -14.77 -0.90 -8.84
CA PRO A 113 -14.34 -0.96 -10.25
C PRO A 113 -15.46 -0.62 -11.25
N ASP A 114 -16.73 -0.88 -10.91
CA ASP A 114 -17.89 -0.55 -11.74
C ASP A 114 -18.22 0.95 -11.78
N MET A 115 -17.63 1.74 -10.89
CA MET A 115 -17.90 3.17 -10.82
C MET A 115 -17.09 3.90 -11.89
N VAL A 116 -17.79 4.62 -12.77
CA VAL A 116 -17.17 5.47 -13.79
C VAL A 116 -16.55 6.70 -13.11
N LEU A 117 -15.24 6.77 -13.13
CA LEU A 117 -14.48 7.92 -12.67
C LEU A 117 -14.28 8.94 -13.80
N ARG A 118 -14.10 10.20 -13.42
CA ARG A 118 -13.65 11.22 -14.37
C ARG A 118 -12.19 10.97 -14.74
N PRO A 119 -11.76 11.28 -15.98
CA PRO A 119 -10.36 11.18 -16.36
C PRO A 119 -9.43 11.91 -15.40
N GLY A 120 -8.32 11.26 -15.03
CA GLY A 120 -7.34 11.76 -14.07
C GLY A 120 -7.62 11.36 -12.61
N PHE A 121 -8.68 10.58 -12.34
CA PHE A 121 -8.98 10.04 -11.01
C PHE A 121 -8.82 8.52 -10.90
N GLU A 122 -8.51 7.85 -12.02
CA GLU A 122 -8.33 6.41 -12.10
C GLU A 122 -7.15 5.95 -11.25
N ARG A 123 -7.19 4.70 -10.77
CA ARG A 123 -6.13 4.12 -9.96
C ARG A 123 -5.28 3.18 -10.80
N LEU A 124 -3.98 3.40 -10.77
CA LEU A 124 -2.99 2.40 -11.17
C LEU A 124 -2.38 1.80 -9.90
N LEU A 125 -2.12 0.49 -9.95
CA LEU A 125 -1.57 -0.29 -8.85
C LEU A 125 -0.21 -0.81 -9.29
N LYS A 126 0.85 -0.35 -8.62
CA LYS A 126 2.20 -0.90 -8.80
C LYS A 126 2.48 -1.92 -7.71
N VAL A 127 2.61 -3.17 -8.10
CA VAL A 127 2.84 -4.32 -7.22
C VAL A 127 4.32 -4.65 -7.18
N ILE A 128 4.90 -4.68 -5.99
CA ILE A 128 6.34 -4.83 -5.74
C ILE A 128 6.52 -5.93 -4.71
N LYS A 129 7.50 -6.84 -4.90
CA LYS A 129 7.80 -7.86 -3.90
C LYS A 129 8.30 -7.21 -2.61
N ALA A 130 7.82 -7.65 -1.45
CA ALA A 130 8.20 -7.04 -0.17
C ALA A 130 9.71 -7.08 0.10
N ARG A 131 10.40 -8.14 -0.34
CA ARG A 131 11.87 -8.23 -0.27
C ARG A 131 12.56 -7.11 -1.05
N GLU A 132 12.14 -6.88 -2.29
CA GLU A 132 12.67 -5.80 -3.12
C GLU A 132 12.38 -4.43 -2.50
N PHE A 133 11.20 -4.26 -1.91
CA PHE A 133 10.83 -3.03 -1.22
C PHE A 133 11.73 -2.76 -0.01
N LEU A 134 11.97 -3.75 0.85
CA LEU A 134 12.87 -3.62 1.99
C LEU A 134 14.31 -3.29 1.58
N ASP A 135 14.79 -3.92 0.51
CA ASP A 135 16.18 -3.76 0.06
C ASP A 135 16.45 -2.40 -0.60
N ARG A 136 15.44 -1.81 -1.26
CA ARG A 136 15.64 -0.68 -2.19
C ARG A 136 14.93 0.62 -1.78
N PHE A 137 13.87 0.56 -0.99
CA PHE A 137 13.09 1.76 -0.67
C PHE A 137 13.87 2.71 0.25
N ALA A 138 13.80 4.00 -0.07
CA ALA A 138 14.35 5.07 0.73
C ALA A 138 13.44 6.32 0.70
N SER A 139 13.23 6.91 1.87
CA SER A 139 12.51 8.17 2.04
C SER A 139 13.19 9.00 3.12
N ASP A 140 13.69 10.17 2.75
CA ASP A 140 14.22 11.16 3.69
C ASP A 140 13.11 12.07 4.25
N ARG A 141 11.85 11.81 3.86
CA ARG A 141 10.63 12.54 4.23
C ARG A 141 10.59 14.00 3.77
N SER A 142 11.50 14.41 2.89
CA SER A 142 11.52 15.79 2.35
C SER A 142 10.21 16.21 1.70
N HIS A 143 9.48 15.28 1.07
CA HIS A 143 8.17 15.52 0.47
C HIS A 143 7.08 15.94 1.49
N MET A 144 7.31 15.69 2.78
CA MET A 144 6.40 16.07 3.88
C MET A 144 6.81 17.38 4.58
N ILE A 145 7.81 18.08 4.05
CA ILE A 145 8.29 19.38 4.56
C ILE A 145 7.72 20.50 3.68
N LYS A 146 7.11 21.51 4.30
CA LYS A 146 6.60 22.71 3.62
C LYS A 146 7.75 23.66 3.27
N ASP A 147 7.47 24.65 2.42
CA ASP A 147 8.42 25.69 2.04
C ASP A 147 9.01 26.47 3.24
N ASP A 148 8.25 26.58 4.34
CA ASP A 148 8.69 27.25 5.58
C ASP A 148 9.53 26.35 6.52
N GLY A 149 9.79 25.10 6.11
CA GLY A 149 10.53 24.10 6.89
C GLY A 149 9.69 23.38 7.95
N SER A 150 8.40 23.70 8.10
CA SER A 150 7.49 22.97 8.99
C SER A 150 6.96 21.69 8.33
N TRP A 151 6.57 20.71 9.14
CA TRP A 151 6.01 19.45 8.64
C TRP A 151 4.54 19.62 8.18
N LEU A 152 4.18 18.99 7.07
CA LEU A 152 2.78 18.79 6.65
C LEU A 152 2.03 17.91 7.65
N ALA A 153 2.70 16.90 8.21
CA ALA A 153 2.21 16.05 9.28
C ALA A 153 3.37 15.54 10.14
N THR A 154 3.11 15.30 11.43
CA THR A 154 4.13 14.81 12.38
C THR A 154 4.83 13.56 11.83
N PRO A 155 6.16 13.59 11.65
CA PRO A 155 6.90 12.47 11.10
C PRO A 155 7.00 11.30 12.09
N PRO A 156 7.26 10.08 11.60
CA PRO A 156 7.56 8.95 12.47
C PRO A 156 8.78 9.22 13.36
N ALA A 157 8.74 8.75 14.61
CA ALA A 157 9.78 9.03 15.60
C ALA A 157 11.10 8.27 15.36
N TYR A 158 11.09 7.24 14.52
CA TYR A 158 12.30 6.49 14.16
C TYR A 158 13.04 7.17 12.99
N PRO A 159 14.35 6.88 12.81
CA PRO A 159 15.15 7.45 11.72
C PRO A 159 14.56 7.18 10.34
N CYS A 160 14.80 8.08 9.38
CA CYS A 160 14.40 7.89 7.99
C CYS A 160 14.88 6.54 7.44
N ILE A 161 14.04 5.91 6.60
CA ILE A 161 14.40 4.67 5.91
C ILE A 161 15.32 5.04 4.75
N CYS A 162 16.55 4.54 4.77
CA CYS A 162 17.56 4.80 3.75
C CYS A 162 18.25 3.49 3.39
N THR A 163 18.76 3.43 2.16
CA THR A 163 19.63 2.34 1.71
C THR A 163 21.06 2.86 1.57
N LYS A 164 21.99 1.98 1.18
CA LYS A 164 23.36 2.40 0.83
C LYS A 164 23.39 3.29 -0.41
N ASP A 165 22.43 3.09 -1.31
CA ASP A 165 22.43 3.67 -2.66
C ASP A 165 21.51 4.89 -2.77
N SER A 166 20.53 5.03 -1.88
CA SER A 166 19.58 6.16 -1.89
C SER A 166 19.14 6.58 -0.50
N LYS A 167 18.86 7.88 -0.37
CA LYS A 167 18.16 8.48 0.77
C LYS A 167 16.70 8.84 0.44
N MET A 168 16.37 8.96 -0.84
CA MET A 168 15.05 9.33 -1.30
C MET A 168 14.86 8.79 -2.72
N ASN A 169 13.91 7.88 -2.88
CA ASN A 169 13.49 7.37 -4.19
C ASN A 169 11.98 7.11 -4.25
N LEU A 170 11.20 7.68 -3.33
CA LEU A 170 9.74 7.53 -3.28
C LEU A 170 9.05 7.85 -4.62
N ASP A 171 9.55 8.85 -5.36
CA ASP A 171 9.00 9.19 -6.69
C ASP A 171 9.07 8.01 -7.68
N ASP A 172 10.10 7.16 -7.60
CA ASP A 172 10.21 5.96 -8.45
C ASP A 172 9.12 4.93 -8.14
N TYR A 173 8.63 4.92 -6.90
CA TYR A 173 7.53 4.06 -6.45
C TYR A 173 6.17 4.65 -6.86
N MET A 174 6.00 5.97 -6.76
CA MET A 174 4.78 6.67 -7.17
C MET A 174 4.60 6.78 -8.69
N ASN A 175 5.69 6.80 -9.46
CA ASN A 175 5.64 6.92 -10.92
C ASN A 175 5.07 5.65 -11.56
N MET A 176 3.88 5.69 -12.16
CA MET A 176 3.18 4.51 -12.67
C MET A 176 3.66 4.01 -14.04
N THR A 177 4.94 4.21 -14.38
CA THR A 177 5.60 3.60 -15.53
C THR A 177 6.29 2.27 -15.17
N PRO A 178 6.53 1.38 -16.16
CA PRO A 178 7.32 0.16 -15.94
C PRO A 178 8.72 0.47 -15.40
N GLY A 179 9.24 -0.41 -14.52
CA GLY A 179 10.60 -0.30 -13.99
C GLY A 179 10.75 -1.02 -12.65
N ILE A 180 10.15 -0.47 -11.59
CA ILE A 180 10.04 -1.11 -10.28
C ILE A 180 8.68 -1.79 -10.20
N GLY A 181 8.67 -3.11 -9.97
CA GLY A 181 7.45 -3.90 -9.91
C GLY A 181 6.63 -3.88 -11.20
N ASP A 182 5.43 -4.43 -11.10
CA ASP A 182 4.46 -4.53 -12.20
C ASP A 182 3.31 -3.55 -11.99
N VAL A 183 2.93 -2.82 -13.04
CA VAL A 183 1.85 -1.82 -12.98
C VAL A 183 0.58 -2.35 -13.63
N TYR A 184 -0.54 -2.20 -12.93
CA TYR A 184 -1.85 -2.69 -13.34
C TYR A 184 -2.90 -1.58 -13.29
N THR A 185 -3.88 -1.66 -14.19
CA THR A 185 -5.21 -1.07 -13.93
C THR A 185 -5.93 -1.91 -12.87
N VAL A 186 -6.97 -1.36 -12.23
CA VAL A 186 -7.78 -2.12 -11.25
C VAL A 186 -8.33 -3.42 -11.87
N SER A 187 -8.83 -3.36 -13.10
CA SER A 187 -9.37 -4.53 -13.82
C SER A 187 -8.28 -5.59 -14.11
N ASN A 188 -7.10 -5.18 -14.59
CA ASN A 188 -6.00 -6.13 -14.82
C ASN A 188 -5.47 -6.73 -13.51
N PHE A 189 -5.45 -5.94 -12.43
CA PHE A 189 -5.08 -6.41 -11.09
C PHE A 189 -6.08 -7.47 -10.59
N MET A 190 -7.37 -7.24 -10.75
CA MET A 190 -8.42 -8.21 -10.43
C MET A 190 -8.20 -9.53 -11.15
N GLY A 191 -8.04 -9.50 -12.48
CA GLY A 191 -7.79 -10.70 -13.27
C GLY A 191 -6.48 -11.42 -12.88
N HIS A 192 -5.42 -10.68 -12.59
CA HIS A 192 -4.13 -11.25 -12.16
C HIS A 192 -4.24 -12.03 -10.84
N PHE A 193 -5.04 -11.54 -9.90
CA PHE A 193 -5.27 -12.19 -8.59
C PHE A 193 -6.55 -13.05 -8.55
N GLY A 194 -7.06 -13.44 -9.72
CA GLY A 194 -8.15 -14.42 -9.84
C GLY A 194 -9.53 -13.91 -9.40
N LEU A 195 -9.73 -12.60 -9.33
CA LEU A 195 -11.05 -12.00 -9.14
C LEU A 195 -11.81 -11.88 -10.47
N PRO A 196 -13.15 -11.89 -10.45
CA PRO A 196 -13.97 -11.56 -11.62
C PRO A 196 -13.64 -10.15 -12.15
N VAL A 197 -13.73 -9.96 -13.47
CA VAL A 197 -13.49 -8.68 -14.15
C VAL A 197 -14.76 -8.21 -14.86
#